data_AF-A0A2V4BRL3-F1
#
_entry.id   AF-A0A2V4BRL3-F1
#
_cell.length_a   1.000
_cell.length_b   1.000
_cell.length_c   1.000
_cell.angle_alpha   90.00
_cell.angle_beta   90.00
_cell.angle_gamma   90.00
#
_symmetry.space_group_name_H-M   'P 1'
#
loop_
_entity.id
_entity.type
_entity.pdbx_description
1 polymer ?
#
loop_
_entity_poly.entity_id
_entity_poly.type
_entity_poly.pdbx_seq_one_letter_code
_entity_poly.pdbx_strand_id
1 'polypeptide(L)'
;MVLPNQTSVIGQAKAIEAQAMLNQVYGLEKSYFYRHSKYSGSLEEIGFEQEKTVEEGGQAVYKIEILEASNDSFSARATATSDLDGDGSFNTWEIDSKKILTEVTKE
;
A
#
# COMPACT_ATOMS: atom_id res chain seq x y z
N MET A 1 -19.86 -30.64 2.54
CA MET A 1 -19.28 -29.85 1.43
C MET A 1 -19.22 -28.42 1.93
N VAL A 2 -18.02 -27.93 2.28
CA VAL A 2 -17.84 -26.53 2.66
C VAL A 2 -17.78 -25.70 1.39
N LEU A 3 -18.57 -24.64 1.35
CA LEU A 3 -18.68 -23.74 0.20
C LEU A 3 -17.29 -23.16 -0.11
N PRO A 4 -16.91 -22.99 -1.39
CA PRO A 4 -15.66 -22.33 -1.73
C PRO A 4 -15.71 -20.92 -1.16
N ASN A 5 -14.68 -20.57 -0.39
CA ASN A 5 -14.54 -19.36 0.40
C ASN A 5 -14.52 -18.12 -0.51
N GLN A 6 -15.70 -17.60 -0.90
CA GLN A 6 -15.82 -16.40 -1.75
C GLN A 6 -15.17 -15.17 -1.10
N THR A 7 -15.05 -15.15 0.23
CA THR A 7 -14.31 -14.14 1.00
C THR A 7 -12.81 -14.13 0.63
N SER A 8 -12.21 -15.29 0.30
CA SER A 8 -10.77 -15.39 0.02
C SER A 8 -10.36 -14.78 -1.34
N VAL A 9 -11.25 -14.78 -2.34
CA VAL A 9 -10.95 -14.15 -3.64
C VAL A 9 -11.09 -12.64 -3.60
N ILE A 10 -11.97 -12.10 -2.74
CA ILE A 10 -12.13 -10.65 -2.57
C ILE A 10 -10.91 -10.07 -1.84
N GLY A 11 -10.47 -10.71 -0.74
CA GLY A 11 -9.24 -10.32 -0.04
C GLY A 11 -8.00 -10.39 -0.94
N GLN A 12 -7.86 -11.44 -1.76
CA GLN A 12 -6.77 -11.52 -2.76
C GLN A 12 -6.85 -10.41 -3.82
N ALA A 13 -8.03 -10.12 -4.35
CA ALA A 13 -8.20 -9.07 -5.36
C ALA A 13 -7.82 -7.69 -4.81
N LYS A 14 -8.17 -7.41 -3.54
CA LYS A 14 -7.83 -6.17 -2.86
C LYS A 14 -6.34 -6.10 -2.51
N ALA A 15 -5.74 -7.19 -2.08
CA ALA A 15 -4.29 -7.26 -1.88
C ALA A 15 -3.49 -6.91 -3.15
N ILE A 16 -4.01 -7.25 -4.35
CA ILE A 16 -3.38 -6.84 -5.63
C ILE A 16 -3.38 -5.32 -5.79
N GLU A 17 -4.44 -4.61 -5.37
CA GLU A 17 -4.50 -3.15 -5.41
C GLU A 17 -3.44 -2.54 -4.50
N ALA A 18 -3.34 -3.01 -3.24
CA ALA A 18 -2.32 -2.58 -2.29
C ALA A 18 -0.91 -2.78 -2.84
N GLN A 19 -0.63 -3.98 -3.36
CA GLN A 19 0.66 -4.30 -3.98
C GLN A 19 0.96 -3.44 -5.20
N ALA A 20 -0.04 -3.13 -6.03
CA ALA A 20 0.13 -2.27 -7.19
C ALA A 20 0.48 -0.83 -6.78
N MET A 21 -0.24 -0.26 -5.82
CA MET A 21 0.03 1.08 -5.30
C MET A 21 1.41 1.16 -4.62
N LEU A 22 1.78 0.18 -3.80
CA LEU A 22 3.10 0.11 -3.19
C LEU A 22 4.23 0.00 -4.24
N ASN A 23 4.01 -0.74 -5.33
CA ASN A 23 4.94 -0.78 -6.45
C ASN A 23 5.06 0.57 -7.17
N GLN A 24 3.97 1.33 -7.30
CA GLN A 24 4.03 2.68 -7.86
C GLN A 24 4.86 3.60 -6.98
N VAL A 25 4.61 3.61 -5.66
CA VAL A 25 5.41 4.36 -4.68
C VAL A 25 6.88 4.01 -4.81
N TYR A 26 7.23 2.72 -4.87
CA TYR A 26 8.60 2.28 -5.09
C TYR A 26 9.24 2.87 -6.35
N GLY A 27 8.49 2.87 -7.47
CA GLY A 27 8.97 3.45 -8.72
C GLY A 27 9.21 4.96 -8.63
N LEU A 28 8.29 5.67 -7.97
CA LEU A 28 8.37 7.11 -7.76
C LEU A 28 9.52 7.49 -6.81
N GLU A 29 9.67 6.77 -5.71
CA GLU A 29 10.78 6.89 -4.76
C GLU A 29 12.14 6.65 -5.44
N LYS A 30 12.25 5.63 -6.30
CA LYS A 30 13.44 5.43 -7.14
C LYS A 30 13.70 6.60 -8.06
N SER A 31 12.66 7.12 -8.73
CA SER A 31 12.78 8.29 -9.61
C SER A 31 13.22 9.55 -8.85
N TYR A 32 12.70 9.74 -7.64
CA TYR A 32 13.07 10.84 -6.76
C TYR A 32 14.52 10.68 -6.27
N PHE A 33 14.93 9.48 -5.87
CA PHE A 33 16.31 9.16 -5.50
C PHE A 33 17.29 9.45 -6.63
N TYR A 34 16.99 9.09 -7.88
CA TYR A 34 17.88 9.42 -9.00
C TYR A 34 18.01 10.93 -9.28
N ARG A 35 17.04 11.74 -8.85
CA ARG A 35 17.05 13.20 -9.02
C ARG A 35 17.67 13.94 -7.84
N HIS A 36 17.43 13.47 -6.62
CA HIS A 36 17.77 14.17 -5.38
C HIS A 36 18.81 13.43 -4.51
N SER A 37 19.23 12.23 -4.91
CA SER A 37 20.14 11.33 -4.18
C SER A 37 19.67 11.00 -2.76
N LYS A 38 18.36 11.01 -2.54
CA LYS A 38 17.70 10.67 -1.27
C LYS A 38 16.27 10.19 -1.54
N TYR A 39 15.69 9.44 -0.62
CA TYR A 39 14.27 9.10 -0.64
C TYR A 39 13.44 10.21 0.05
N SER A 40 12.14 10.27 -0.20
CA SER A 40 11.26 11.26 0.44
C SER A 40 10.26 10.60 1.39
N GLY A 41 10.06 11.28 2.53
CA GLY A 41 9.03 10.92 3.51
C GLY A 41 7.62 11.37 3.12
N SER A 42 7.45 11.98 1.94
CA SER A 42 6.20 12.60 1.52
C SER A 42 5.77 12.10 0.15
N LEU A 43 4.57 11.51 0.10
CA LEU A 43 3.95 11.03 -1.14
C LEU A 43 3.80 12.16 -2.18
N GLU A 44 3.52 13.38 -1.72
CA GLU A 44 3.42 14.56 -2.58
C GLU A 44 4.77 14.95 -3.22
N GLU A 45 5.88 14.83 -2.50
CA GLU A 45 7.21 15.16 -3.02
C GLU A 45 7.64 14.21 -4.13
N ILE A 46 7.28 12.93 -4.02
CA ILE A 46 7.53 11.95 -5.07
C ILE A 46 6.49 12.00 -6.20
N GLY A 47 5.45 12.82 -6.06
CA GLY A 47 4.37 12.94 -7.03
C GLY A 47 3.42 11.73 -7.04
N PHE A 48 3.27 11.04 -5.91
CA PHE A 48 2.27 9.99 -5.77
C PHE A 48 0.92 10.64 -5.46
N GLU A 49 -0.02 10.48 -6.40
CA GLU A 49 -1.39 10.94 -6.25
C GLU A 49 -2.24 9.80 -5.68
N GLN A 50 -2.52 9.88 -4.38
CA GLN A 50 -3.45 8.96 -3.74
C GLN A 50 -4.87 9.24 -4.22
N GLU A 51 -5.52 8.23 -4.77
CA GLU A 51 -6.95 8.30 -5.05
C GLU A 51 -7.74 8.41 -3.74
N LYS A 52 -8.88 9.10 -3.80
CA LYS A 52 -9.76 9.24 -2.64
C LYS A 52 -10.17 7.86 -2.16
N THR A 53 -10.06 7.66 -0.85
CA THR A 53 -10.42 6.41 -0.20
C THR A 53 -11.94 6.23 -0.23
N VAL A 54 -12.41 4.98 -0.09
CA VAL A 54 -13.85 4.69 0.00
C VAL A 54 -14.51 5.39 1.20
N GLU A 55 -13.76 5.67 2.27
CA GLU A 55 -14.22 6.47 3.41
C GLU A 55 -14.51 7.93 3.03
N GLU A 56 -13.74 8.46 2.06
CA GLU A 56 -13.89 9.82 1.53
C GLU A 56 -14.80 9.89 0.28
N GLY A 57 -15.49 8.80 -0.04
CA GLY A 57 -16.39 8.70 -1.19
C GLY A 57 -15.68 8.47 -2.53
N GLY A 58 -14.44 8.00 -2.52
CA GLY A 58 -13.71 7.57 -3.71
C GLY A 58 -13.78 6.05 -3.95
N GLN A 59 -12.79 5.52 -4.67
CA GLN A 59 -12.73 4.10 -5.06
C GLN A 59 -11.56 3.34 -4.41
N ALA A 60 -10.56 4.04 -3.87
CA ALA A 60 -9.40 3.40 -3.28
C ALA A 60 -9.77 2.69 -1.98
N VAL A 61 -9.40 1.42 -1.84
CA VAL A 61 -9.69 0.64 -0.63
C VAL A 61 -8.49 0.53 0.31
N TYR A 62 -7.32 0.97 -0.13
CA TYR A 62 -6.14 1.14 0.73
C TYR A 62 -5.63 2.57 0.72
N LYS A 63 -5.11 2.96 1.88
CA LYS A 63 -4.39 4.19 2.11
C LYS A 63 -2.89 3.90 2.19
N ILE A 64 -2.14 4.55 1.32
CA ILE A 64 -0.68 4.55 1.31
C ILE A 64 -0.14 5.59 2.28
N GLU A 65 0.90 5.22 3.00
CA GLU A 65 1.71 6.09 3.86
C GLU A 65 3.20 5.72 3.76
N ILE A 66 4.08 6.72 3.84
CA ILE A 66 5.53 6.47 3.99
C ILE A 66 5.79 6.36 5.49
N LEU A 67 6.32 5.22 5.93
CA LEU A 67 6.67 5.00 7.34
C LEU A 67 8.02 5.64 7.67
N GLU A 68 9.00 5.40 6.80
CA GLU A 68 10.36 5.89 6.97
C GLU A 68 10.96 6.22 5.62
N ALA A 69 11.71 7.31 5.56
CA ALA A 69 12.52 7.67 4.40
C ALA A 69 13.86 8.23 4.88
N SER A 70 14.93 7.77 4.25
CA SER A 70 16.30 8.14 4.53
C SER A 70 17.06 8.37 3.22
N ASN A 71 18.35 8.70 3.29
CA ASN A 71 19.14 8.80 2.07
C ASN A 71 19.29 7.45 1.36
N ASP A 72 19.38 6.35 2.11
CA ASP A 72 19.73 5.03 1.56
C ASP A 72 18.55 4.03 1.50
N SER A 73 17.48 4.28 2.24
CA SER A 73 16.33 3.37 2.34
C SER A 73 15.02 4.11 2.56
N PHE A 74 13.91 3.44 2.22
CA PHE A 74 12.56 3.86 2.54
C PHE A 74 11.70 2.65 2.88
N SER A 75 10.59 2.91 3.55
CA SER A 75 9.54 1.96 3.86
C SER A 75 8.18 2.63 3.66
N ALA A 76 7.27 1.97 2.96
CA ALA A 76 5.92 2.44 2.75
C ALA A 76 4.90 1.34 3.12
N ARG A 77 3.74 1.77 3.59
CA ARG A 77 2.65 0.91 4.04
C ARG A 77 1.37 1.24 3.31
N ALA A 78 0.59 0.22 3.00
CA ALA A 78 -0.76 0.29 2.49
C ALA A 78 -1.70 -0.32 3.54
N THR A 79 -2.56 0.50 4.13
CA THR A 79 -3.52 0.09 5.15
C THR A 79 -4.92 0.12 4.57
N ALA A 80 -5.69 -0.96 4.66
CA ALA A 80 -7.08 -0.98 4.20
C ALA A 80 -7.90 0.07 4.95
N THR A 81 -8.74 0.83 4.25
CA THR A 81 -9.60 1.87 4.86
C THR A 81 -10.97 1.36 5.26
N SER A 82 -11.27 0.10 4.96
CA SER A 82 -12.52 -0.53 5.32
C SER A 82 -12.25 -1.96 5.70
N ASP A 83 -12.98 -2.40 6.71
CA ASP A 83 -13.00 -3.77 7.17
C ASP A 83 -13.73 -4.61 6.10
N LEU A 84 -13.02 -5.57 5.52
CA LEU A 84 -13.44 -6.26 4.30
C LEU A 84 -14.20 -7.55 4.60
N ASP A 85 -13.92 -8.19 5.73
CA ASP A 85 -14.55 -9.46 6.12
C ASP A 85 -15.41 -9.39 7.40
N GLY A 86 -15.43 -8.27 8.12
CA GLY A 86 -16.24 -8.10 9.33
C GLY A 86 -15.50 -8.37 10.63
N ASP A 87 -14.19 -8.64 10.62
CA ASP A 87 -13.45 -9.11 11.80
C ASP A 87 -12.92 -7.97 12.70
N GLY A 88 -12.89 -6.73 12.20
CA GLY A 88 -12.37 -5.55 12.88
C GLY A 88 -10.87 -5.31 12.65
N SER A 89 -10.23 -6.07 11.76
CA SER A 89 -8.84 -5.94 11.36
C SER A 89 -8.73 -5.35 9.95
N PHE A 90 -7.73 -4.50 9.73
CA PHE A 90 -7.48 -3.91 8.42
C PHE A 90 -6.27 -4.58 7.78
N ASN A 91 -6.46 -5.19 6.61
CA ASN A 91 -5.34 -5.76 5.86
C ASN A 91 -4.29 -4.69 5.57
N THR A 92 -3.05 -5.04 5.89
CA THR A 92 -1.94 -4.10 5.85
C THR A 92 -0.77 -4.73 5.10
N TRP A 93 -0.29 -4.02 4.08
CA TRP A 93 0.86 -4.40 3.27
C TRP A 93 1.97 -3.39 3.43
N GLU A 94 3.21 -3.85 3.37
CA GLU A 94 4.40 -3.01 3.41
C GLU A 94 5.31 -3.31 2.24
N ILE A 95 6.03 -2.28 1.79
CA ILE A 95 7.12 -2.41 0.83
C ILE A 95 8.35 -1.66 1.34
N ASP A 96 9.51 -2.25 1.12
CA ASP A 96 10.79 -1.62 1.43
C ASP A 96 11.56 -1.19 0.17
N SER A 97 12.66 -0.47 0.37
CA SER A 97 13.60 -0.06 -0.69
C SER A 97 14.20 -1.18 -1.55
N LYS A 98 14.10 -2.45 -1.13
CA LYS A 98 14.49 -3.63 -1.92
C LYS A 98 13.33 -4.23 -2.73
N LYS A 99 12.16 -3.58 -2.73
CA LYS A 99 10.95 -4.02 -3.43
C LYS A 99 10.38 -5.33 -2.85
N ILE A 100 10.60 -5.59 -1.55
CA ILE A 100 10.01 -6.74 -0.87
C ILE A 100 8.64 -6.33 -0.34
N LEU A 101 7.59 -6.96 -0.87
CA LEU A 101 6.23 -6.80 -0.39
C LEU A 101 5.97 -7.79 0.75
N THR A 102 5.56 -7.28 1.89
CA THR A 102 5.24 -8.08 3.08
C THR A 102 3.82 -7.80 3.52
N GLU A 103 3.03 -8.86 3.69
CA GLU A 103 1.74 -8.78 4.35
C GLU A 103 1.96 -8.75 5.87
N VAL A 104 1.62 -7.63 6.51
CA VAL A 104 1.84 -7.42 7.95
C VAL A 104 0.62 -7.89 8.74
N THR A 105 -0.57 -7.60 8.24
CA THR A 105 -1.83 -7.96 8.86
C THR A 105 -2.67 -8.67 7.82
N LYS A 106 -2.96 -9.94 8.07
CA LYS A 106 -3.78 -10.77 7.22
C LYS A 106 -5.21 -10.81 7.75
N GLU A 107 -6.16 -10.72 6.82
CA GLU A 107 -7.58 -11.03 6.99
C GLU A 107 -7.92 -12.42 6.44
#